data_AF-A0A960G8X3-F1
#
_entry.id   AF-A0A960G8X3-F1
#
_cell.length_a   1.000
_cell.length_b   1.000
_cell.length_c   1.000
_cell.angle_alpha   90.00
_cell.angle_beta   90.00
_cell.angle_gamma   90.00
#
_symmetry.space_group_name_H-M   'P 1'
#
loop_
_entity.id
_entity.type
_entity.pdbx_description
1 polymer ?
#
loop_
_entity_poly.entity_id
_entity_poly.type
_entity_poly.pdbx_seq_one_letter_code
_entity_poly.pdbx_strand_id
1 'polypeptide(L)'
;DDLKGWMTLQQAADGLGVPVAEVIDLIDPAGTAGLTPQTAFRDVEGLVDGFELSTFKDRLRAHLAGTPVASAAASDAPAAPAEEGPAQAVTGRMTLAEVAQANGIDLAALVEASGLPPDVDTRATLKDLTDVYPSFEIQQVRDAVAQLS
;
A
#
# COMPACT_ATOMS: atom_id res chain seq x y z
N ASP A 1 16.44 -4.68 -14.95
CA ASP A 1 17.87 -4.33 -14.79
C ASP A 1 18.20 -3.27 -15.83
N ASP A 2 17.78 -2.02 -15.61
CA ASP A 2 17.77 -1.02 -16.70
C ASP A 2 18.45 0.30 -16.36
N LEU A 3 18.41 0.71 -15.09
CA LEU A 3 19.09 1.92 -14.62
C LEU A 3 20.61 1.72 -14.58
N LYS A 4 21.33 2.58 -15.30
CA LYS A 4 22.79 2.65 -15.35
C LYS A 4 23.29 3.98 -14.80
N GLY A 5 24.42 3.98 -14.10
CA GLY A 5 25.00 5.19 -13.47
C GLY A 5 25.28 6.35 -14.44
N TRP A 6 25.46 6.09 -15.73
CA TRP A 6 25.66 7.12 -16.75
C TRP A 6 24.36 7.69 -17.33
N MET A 7 23.18 7.13 -17.00
CA MET A 7 21.89 7.69 -17.40
C MET A 7 21.58 8.94 -16.58
N THR A 8 20.86 9.88 -17.19
CA THR A 8 20.32 11.05 -16.49
C THR A 8 19.01 10.70 -15.77
N LEU A 9 18.65 11.50 -14.77
CA LEU A 9 17.38 11.37 -14.06
C LEU A 9 16.19 11.42 -15.03
N GLN A 10 16.25 12.30 -16.03
CA GLN A 10 15.22 12.37 -17.08
C GLN A 10 15.16 11.09 -17.94
N GLN A 11 16.30 10.55 -18.36
CA GLN A 11 16.33 9.35 -19.20
C GLN A 11 15.81 8.12 -18.45
N ALA A 12 16.06 8.06 -17.14
CA ALA A 12 15.48 7.06 -16.25
C ALA A 12 13.97 7.22 -16.11
N ALA A 13 13.51 8.44 -15.84
CA ALA A 13 12.11 8.76 -15.67
C ALA A 13 11.30 8.43 -16.94
N ASP A 14 11.82 8.83 -18.11
CA ASP A 14 11.23 8.56 -19.42
C ASP A 14 11.15 7.05 -19.71
N GLY A 15 12.25 6.32 -19.48
CA GLY A 15 12.28 4.86 -19.68
C GLY A 15 11.36 4.08 -18.73
N LEU A 16 10.97 4.68 -17.61
CA LEU A 16 10.05 4.09 -16.63
C LEU A 16 8.62 4.61 -16.75
N GLY A 17 8.37 5.63 -17.58
CA GLY A 17 7.07 6.26 -17.74
C GLY A 17 6.60 7.05 -16.51
N VAL A 18 7.55 7.54 -15.69
CA VAL A 18 7.26 8.28 -14.45
C VAL A 18 7.79 9.71 -14.55
N PRO A 19 7.22 10.68 -13.82
CA PRO A 19 7.73 12.04 -13.84
C PRO A 19 9.11 12.13 -13.16
N VAL A 20 10.02 12.88 -13.79
CA VAL A 20 11.39 13.08 -13.26
C VAL A 20 11.40 13.79 -11.89
N ALA A 21 10.36 14.55 -11.56
CA ALA A 21 10.21 15.16 -10.25
C ALA A 21 10.09 14.12 -9.12
N GLU A 22 9.32 13.04 -9.32
CA GLU A 22 9.21 11.94 -8.35
C GLU A 22 10.54 11.20 -8.20
N VAL A 23 11.27 11.03 -9.31
CA VAL A 23 12.61 10.43 -9.28
C VAL A 23 13.58 11.31 -8.48
N ILE A 24 13.54 12.63 -8.66
CA ILE A 24 14.37 13.59 -7.91
C ILE A 24 13.98 13.58 -6.43
N ASP A 25 12.69 13.64 -6.12
CA ASP A 25 12.17 13.61 -4.74
C ASP A 25 12.58 12.34 -4.00
N LEU A 26 12.56 11.18 -4.68
CA LEU A 26 12.95 9.90 -4.09
C LEU A 26 14.45 9.78 -3.81
N ILE A 27 15.27 10.62 -4.47
CA ILE A 27 16.73 10.70 -4.32
C ILE A 27 17.11 11.74 -3.26
N ASP A 28 16.55 12.94 -3.38
CA ASP A 28 16.81 14.10 -2.53
C ASP A 28 15.46 14.73 -2.15
N PRO A 29 14.74 14.15 -1.18
CA PRO A 29 13.43 14.67 -0.74
C PRO A 29 13.57 16.05 -0.07
N ALA A 30 14.78 16.39 0.39
CA ALA A 30 15.08 17.70 0.95
C ALA A 30 15.28 18.79 -0.12
N GLY A 31 15.47 18.42 -1.39
CA GLY A 31 15.77 19.35 -2.48
C GLY A 31 17.08 20.14 -2.27
N THR A 32 17.98 19.62 -1.43
CA THR A 32 19.20 20.32 -0.99
C THR A 32 20.38 20.11 -1.92
N ALA A 33 20.39 19.05 -2.72
CA ALA A 33 21.50 18.70 -3.62
C ALA A 33 21.43 19.40 -4.97
N GLY A 34 20.36 20.18 -5.24
CA GLY A 34 20.21 20.94 -6.49
C GLY A 34 20.14 20.05 -7.73
N LEU A 35 19.57 18.86 -7.60
CA LEU A 35 19.48 17.89 -8.68
C LEU A 35 18.66 18.43 -9.84
N THR A 36 19.15 18.22 -11.05
CA THR A 36 18.47 18.61 -12.28
C THR A 36 18.08 17.37 -13.09
N PRO A 37 17.08 17.46 -14.00
CA PRO A 37 16.73 16.36 -14.89
C PRO A 37 17.89 15.85 -15.74
N GLN A 38 18.92 16.68 -15.98
CA GLN A 38 20.11 16.34 -16.75
C GLN A 38 21.24 15.75 -15.90
N THR A 39 21.11 15.74 -14.58
CA THR A 39 22.10 15.14 -13.67
C THR A 39 22.15 13.64 -13.89
N ALA A 40 23.35 13.07 -14.03
CA ALA A 40 23.55 11.63 -14.17
C ALA A 40 23.58 10.95 -12.80
N PHE A 41 23.12 9.71 -12.67
CA PHE A 41 23.12 9.00 -11.38
C PHE A 41 24.50 8.90 -10.73
N ARG A 42 25.56 8.72 -11.52
CA ARG A 42 26.96 8.73 -11.03
C ARG A 42 27.38 10.06 -10.41
N ASP A 43 26.76 11.15 -10.85
CA ASP A 43 27.02 12.51 -10.37
C ASP A 43 26.21 12.75 -9.08
N VAL A 44 24.98 12.22 -9.03
CA VAL A 44 24.16 12.16 -7.81
C VAL A 44 24.90 11.45 -6.68
N GLU A 45 25.60 10.34 -6.95
CA GLU A 45 26.41 9.63 -5.95
C GLU A 45 27.50 10.52 -5.30
N GLY A 46 27.97 11.56 -5.99
CA GLY A 46 28.91 12.54 -5.45
C GLY A 46 28.25 13.76 -4.80
N LEU A 47 26.96 14.01 -5.09
CA LEU A 47 26.20 15.16 -4.60
C LEU A 47 25.34 14.83 -3.38
N VAL A 48 24.85 13.59 -3.30
CA VAL A 48 23.95 13.09 -2.27
C VAL A 48 24.71 12.03 -1.46
N ASP A 49 25.12 12.41 -0.26
CA ASP A 49 25.82 11.52 0.66
C ASP A 49 24.93 10.33 1.04
N GLY A 50 25.44 9.12 0.82
CA GLY A 50 24.67 7.87 1.05
C GLY A 50 23.70 7.49 -0.08
N PHE A 51 23.75 8.17 -1.23
CA PHE A 51 23.03 7.72 -2.42
C PHE A 51 23.71 6.49 -3.03
N GLU A 52 22.91 5.47 -3.34
CA GLU A 52 23.39 4.25 -3.98
C GLU A 52 22.38 3.76 -5.01
N LEU A 53 22.82 3.60 -6.26
CA LEU A 53 21.95 3.27 -7.40
C LEU A 53 21.17 1.96 -7.17
N SER A 54 21.81 0.94 -6.59
CA SER A 54 21.20 -0.36 -6.32
C SER A 54 20.04 -0.25 -5.33
N THR A 55 20.28 0.44 -4.22
CA THR A 55 19.26 0.70 -3.19
C THR A 55 18.14 1.59 -3.73
N PHE A 56 18.47 2.58 -4.57
CA PHE A 56 17.48 3.42 -5.24
C PHE A 56 16.58 2.62 -6.19
N LYS A 57 17.15 1.71 -7.01
CA LYS A 57 16.39 0.83 -7.91
C LYS A 57 15.37 -0.02 -7.16
N ASP A 58 15.76 -0.55 -6.00
CA ASP A 58 14.87 -1.36 -5.16
C ASP A 58 13.71 -0.52 -4.61
N ARG A 59 14.03 0.66 -4.05
CA ARG A 59 13.03 1.63 -3.57
C ARG A 59 12.08 2.09 -4.68
N LEU A 60 12.61 2.44 -5.85
CA LEU A 60 11.80 2.88 -6.99
C LEU A 60 10.91 1.76 -7.52
N ARG A 61 11.41 0.52 -7.58
CA ARG A 61 10.60 -0.64 -7.95
C ARG A 61 9.48 -0.88 -6.93
N ALA A 62 9.79 -0.79 -5.65
CA ALA A 62 8.79 -0.91 -4.59
C ALA A 62 7.72 0.19 -4.68
N HIS A 63 8.16 1.43 -4.95
CA HIS A 63 7.27 2.58 -5.15
C HIS A 63 6.34 2.38 -6.36
N LEU A 64 6.86 1.92 -7.50
CA LEU A 64 6.07 1.67 -8.71
C LEU A 64 5.17 0.43 -8.62
N ALA A 65 5.56 -0.57 -7.82
CA ALA A 65 4.75 -1.75 -7.59
C ALA A 65 3.55 -1.51 -6.65
N GLY A 66 3.48 -0.33 -6.01
CA GLY A 66 2.50 -0.02 -4.98
C GLY A 66 2.87 -0.69 -3.66
N THR A 67 3.38 0.09 -2.71
CA THR A 67 3.82 -0.37 -1.38
C THR A 67 2.63 -0.94 -0.58
N PRO A 68 2.74 -2.06 0.18
CA PRO A 68 3.94 -2.49 0.90
C PRO A 68 4.39 -3.95 0.71
N VAL A 69 5.71 -4.14 0.67
CA VAL A 69 6.35 -5.28 1.34
C VAL A 69 6.88 -4.79 2.69
N ALA A 70 6.48 -5.50 3.74
CA ALA A 70 6.82 -5.25 5.13
C ALA A 70 8.34 -5.15 5.34
N SER A 71 8.79 -4.06 5.96
CA SER A 71 9.96 -4.09 6.83
C SER A 71 9.45 -4.27 8.26
N ALA A 72 10.04 -5.22 8.97
CA ALA A 72 9.67 -5.54 10.34
C ALA A 72 9.92 -4.34 11.28
N ALA A 73 8.96 -4.14 12.20
CA ALA A 73 9.04 -3.42 13.47
C ALA A 73 9.22 -1.88 13.45
N ALA A 74 8.13 -1.14 13.68
CA ALA A 74 7.85 -0.39 14.92
C ALA A 74 6.73 0.66 14.70
N SER A 75 5.84 0.73 15.69
CA SER A 75 4.70 1.63 15.94
C SER A 75 4.73 3.04 15.32
N ASP A 76 3.64 3.46 14.65
CA ASP A 76 2.67 4.50 15.08
C ASP A 76 1.76 4.91 13.89
N ALA A 77 0.45 5.00 14.11
CA ALA A 77 -0.57 5.55 13.19
C ALA A 77 -0.79 7.06 13.48
N PRO A 78 -1.67 7.86 12.81
CA PRO A 78 -2.62 7.54 11.72
C PRO A 78 -2.70 8.60 10.60
N ALA A 79 -3.40 8.28 9.49
CA ALA A 79 -4.01 9.31 8.63
C ALA A 79 -5.27 8.78 7.91
N ALA A 80 -6.41 9.39 8.26
CA ALA A 80 -7.67 9.40 7.51
C ALA A 80 -8.04 10.90 7.29
N PRO A 81 -8.83 11.27 6.25
CA PRO A 81 -10.23 10.88 6.17
C PRO A 81 -10.75 10.55 4.76
N ALA A 82 -11.72 9.63 4.69
CA ALA A 82 -12.81 9.69 3.73
C ALA A 82 -14.09 9.26 4.44
N GLU A 83 -14.98 10.23 4.65
CA GLU A 83 -16.28 10.08 5.30
C GLU A 83 -17.30 9.48 4.32
N GLU A 84 -17.33 8.16 4.23
CA GLU A 84 -18.50 7.38 3.85
C GLU A 84 -18.61 6.27 4.89
N GLY A 85 -19.75 6.16 5.57
CA GLY A 85 -19.85 5.37 6.81
C GLY A 85 -19.28 3.95 6.67
N PRO A 86 -18.55 3.44 7.69
CA PRO A 86 -17.72 2.23 7.63
C PRO A 86 -18.45 0.98 7.09
N ALA A 87 -19.74 0.87 7.42
CA ALA A 87 -20.60 -0.23 6.96
C ALA A 87 -21.15 -0.07 5.53
N GLN A 88 -21.10 1.11 4.92
CA GLN A 88 -21.66 1.38 3.59
C GLN A 88 -20.67 1.07 2.46
N ALA A 89 -19.36 1.08 2.76
CA ALA A 89 -18.30 0.73 1.82
C ALA A 89 -18.04 -0.78 1.68
N VAL A 90 -18.65 -1.61 2.54
CA VAL A 90 -18.49 -3.08 2.50
C VAL A 90 -19.16 -3.64 1.25
N THR A 91 -18.35 -3.97 0.25
CA THR A 91 -18.80 -4.60 -0.99
C THR A 91 -18.50 -6.10 -1.00
N GLY A 92 -19.29 -6.90 -1.74
CA GLY A 92 -19.07 -8.34 -1.86
C GLY A 92 -17.72 -8.78 -2.44
N ARG A 93 -16.88 -7.82 -2.88
CA ARG A 93 -15.53 -8.08 -3.38
C ARG A 93 -14.45 -7.98 -2.29
N MET A 94 -14.77 -7.41 -1.13
CA MET A 94 -13.86 -7.33 0.00
C MET A 94 -13.78 -8.68 0.73
N THR A 95 -12.74 -8.87 1.52
CA THR A 95 -12.57 -10.00 2.44
C THR A 95 -12.88 -9.57 3.89
N LEU A 96 -13.14 -10.53 4.79
CA LEU A 96 -13.32 -10.22 6.23
C LEU A 96 -12.08 -9.52 6.81
N ALA A 97 -10.89 -9.94 6.39
CA ALA A 97 -9.62 -9.33 6.79
C ALA A 97 -9.52 -7.86 6.34
N GLU A 98 -9.88 -7.56 5.08
CA GLU A 98 -9.90 -6.19 4.57
C GLU A 98 -10.97 -5.33 5.27
N VAL A 99 -12.14 -5.88 5.55
CA VAL A 99 -13.21 -5.17 6.27
C VAL A 99 -12.78 -4.85 7.70
N ALA A 100 -12.19 -5.82 8.41
CA ALA A 100 -11.64 -5.60 9.75
C ALA A 100 -10.54 -4.54 9.73
N GLN A 101 -9.60 -4.64 8.79
CA GLN A 101 -8.50 -3.70 8.64
C GLN A 101 -8.95 -2.28 8.28
N ALA A 102 -9.87 -2.14 7.33
CA ALA A 102 -10.38 -0.84 6.86
C ALA A 102 -11.12 -0.08 7.98
N ASN A 103 -11.73 -0.81 8.92
CA ASN A 103 -12.49 -0.24 10.02
C ASN A 103 -11.74 -0.25 11.35
N GLY A 104 -10.52 -0.81 11.40
CA GLY A 104 -9.74 -0.95 12.63
C GLY A 104 -10.36 -1.89 13.67
N ILE A 105 -11.19 -2.84 13.23
CA ILE A 105 -11.91 -3.79 14.08
C ILE A 105 -11.08 -5.07 14.21
N ASP A 106 -11.16 -5.74 15.37
CA ASP A 106 -10.54 -7.05 15.54
C ASP A 106 -11.21 -8.10 14.65
N LEU A 107 -10.42 -8.82 13.86
CA LEU A 107 -10.92 -9.81 12.91
C LEU A 107 -11.66 -10.96 13.60
N ALA A 108 -11.21 -11.39 14.79
CA ALA A 108 -11.90 -12.44 15.54
C ALA A 108 -13.25 -11.93 16.06
N ALA A 109 -13.28 -10.69 16.58
CA ALA A 109 -14.55 -10.06 16.99
C ALA A 109 -15.51 -9.88 15.81
N LEU A 110 -15.01 -9.50 14.62
CA LEU A 110 -15.81 -9.37 13.41
C LEU A 110 -16.39 -10.72 12.95
N VAL A 111 -15.59 -11.79 12.98
CA VAL A 111 -16.02 -13.16 12.62
C VAL A 111 -17.09 -13.65 13.59
N GLU A 112 -16.89 -13.47 14.90
CA GLU A 112 -17.87 -13.83 15.92
C GLU A 112 -19.18 -13.01 15.77
N ALA A 113 -19.07 -11.69 15.59
CA ALA A 113 -20.24 -10.82 15.41
C ALA A 113 -20.98 -11.07 14.10
N SER A 114 -20.28 -11.54 13.06
CA SER A 114 -20.88 -11.94 11.77
C SER A 114 -21.51 -13.34 11.83
N GLY A 115 -21.45 -14.04 12.96
CA GLY A 115 -22.01 -15.38 13.14
C GLY A 115 -21.27 -16.48 12.38
N LEU A 116 -20.03 -16.22 11.98
CA LEU A 116 -19.20 -17.15 11.23
C LEU A 116 -18.39 -18.06 12.17
N PRO A 117 -18.07 -19.29 11.75
CA PRO A 117 -17.16 -20.13 12.49
C PRO A 117 -15.75 -19.52 12.53
N PRO A 118 -14.96 -19.73 13.60
CA PRO A 118 -13.60 -19.21 13.71
C PRO A 118 -12.61 -19.85 12.71
N ASP A 119 -12.99 -20.95 12.07
CA ASP A 119 -12.23 -21.64 11.03
C ASP A 119 -12.52 -21.08 9.62
N VAL A 120 -13.32 -20.00 9.52
CA VAL A 120 -13.67 -19.38 8.24
C VAL A 120 -12.45 -18.82 7.53
N ASP A 121 -12.41 -18.98 6.21
CA ASP A 121 -11.42 -18.35 5.34
C ASP A 121 -11.61 -16.82 5.30
N THR A 122 -10.96 -16.12 6.24
CA THR A 122 -11.00 -14.64 6.34
C THR A 122 -10.32 -13.92 5.17
N ARG A 123 -9.59 -14.67 4.33
CA ARG A 123 -8.96 -14.20 3.09
C ARG A 123 -9.82 -14.44 1.85
N ALA A 124 -10.91 -15.20 1.97
CA ALA A 124 -11.88 -15.37 0.91
C ALA A 124 -12.78 -14.13 0.82
N THR A 125 -13.22 -13.79 -0.39
CA THR A 125 -14.11 -12.64 -0.59
C THR A 125 -15.47 -12.92 0.03
N LEU A 126 -16.18 -11.89 0.48
CA LEU A 126 -17.52 -12.02 1.04
C LEU A 126 -18.49 -12.75 0.09
N LYS A 127 -18.34 -12.55 -1.23
CA LYS A 127 -19.11 -13.28 -2.24
C LYS A 127 -18.81 -14.79 -2.24
N ASP A 128 -17.54 -15.17 -2.14
CA ASP A 128 -17.10 -16.57 -2.07
C ASP A 128 -17.57 -17.23 -0.77
N LEU A 129 -17.47 -16.50 0.34
CA LEU A 129 -18.01 -16.93 1.63
C LEU A 129 -19.52 -17.11 1.61
N THR A 130 -20.27 -16.33 0.82
CA THR A 130 -21.72 -16.51 0.63
C THR A 130 -22.04 -17.77 -0.19
N ASP A 131 -21.13 -18.18 -1.08
CA ASP A 131 -21.24 -19.43 -1.86
C ASP A 131 -20.97 -20.66 -0.99
N VAL A 132 -19.96 -20.58 -0.11
CA VAL A 132 -19.58 -21.63 0.84
C VAL A 132 -20.59 -21.72 2.01
N TYR A 133 -21.05 -20.57 2.51
CA TYR A 133 -21.97 -20.45 3.64
C TYR A 133 -23.25 -19.74 3.17
N PRO A 134 -24.25 -20.49 2.67
CA PRO A 134 -25.52 -19.88 2.21
C PRO A 134 -26.34 -19.21 3.33
N SER A 135 -25.98 -19.45 4.60
CA SER A 135 -26.56 -18.77 5.77
C SER A 135 -25.84 -17.47 6.14
N PHE A 136 -24.69 -17.20 5.51
CA PHE A 136 -23.93 -15.98 5.68
C PHE A 136 -24.42 -14.93 4.68
N GLU A 137 -24.53 -13.68 5.12
CA GLU A 137 -24.93 -12.57 4.26
C GLU A 137 -23.99 -11.39 4.45
N ILE A 138 -23.72 -10.68 3.36
CA ILE A 138 -22.92 -9.44 3.37
C ILE A 138 -23.54 -8.42 4.34
N GLN A 139 -24.86 -8.43 4.52
CA GLN A 139 -25.56 -7.57 5.46
C GLN A 139 -25.18 -7.84 6.92
N GLN A 140 -24.85 -9.09 7.28
CA GLN A 140 -24.38 -9.42 8.63
C GLN A 140 -23.01 -8.82 8.90
N VAL A 141 -22.11 -8.84 7.92
CA VAL A 141 -20.79 -8.17 8.05
C VAL A 141 -20.95 -6.68 8.21
N ARG A 142 -21.86 -6.05 7.46
CA ARG A 142 -22.15 -4.62 7.59
C ARG A 142 -22.69 -4.25 8.97
N ASP A 143 -23.58 -5.08 9.50
CA ASP A 143 -24.14 -4.92 10.85
C ASP A 143 -23.06 -5.10 11.92
N ALA A 144 -22.25 -6.16 11.82
CA ALA A 144 -21.13 -6.43 12.71
C ALA A 144 -20.09 -5.29 12.71
N VAL A 145 -19.76 -4.74 11.53
CA VAL A 145 -18.90 -3.56 11.41
C VAL A 145 -19.55 -2.35 12.08
N ALA A 146 -20.84 -2.09 11.85
CA ALA A 146 -21.54 -0.98 12.48
C ALA A 146 -21.64 -1.13 14.01
N GLN A 147 -21.67 -2.36 14.53
CA GLN A 147 -21.73 -2.65 15.96
C GLN A 147 -20.35 -2.53 16.64
N LEU A 148 -19.27 -2.80 15.92
CA LEU A 148 -17.90 -2.87 16.46
C LEU A 148 -17.03 -1.63 16.12
N SER A 149 -17.51 -0.75 15.25
CA SER A 149 -16.89 0.53 14.87
C SER A 149 -17.17 1.66 15.87
#